data_AF-A0A3A6QHQ9-F1
#
_entry.id   AF-A0A3A6QHQ9-F1
#
_cell.length_a   1.000
_cell.length_b   1.000
_cell.length_c   1.000
_cell.angle_alpha   90.00
_cell.angle_beta   90.00
_cell.angle_gamma   90.00
#
_symmetry.space_group_name_H-M   'P 1'
#
loop_
_entity.id
_entity.type
_entity.pdbx_description
1 polymer ?
#
loop_
_entity_poly.entity_id
_entity_poly.type
_entity_poly.pdbx_seq_one_letter_code
_entity_poly.pdbx_strand_id
1 'polypeptide(L)' 'MTNKTKSTTAIWFEMDKETNRLLSLFAELNGRSKRSEAARRLKNDLLKENNALMKAKG' A
#
# COMPACT_ATOMS: atom_id res chain seq x y z
N MET A 1 20.32 -13.50 -20.32
CA MET A 1 19.16 -12.60 -20.17
C MET A 1 19.09 -12.16 -18.71
N THR A 2 19.57 -10.97 -18.38
CA THR A 2 19.54 -10.47 -16.99
C THR A 2 18.14 -9.97 -16.66
N ASN A 3 17.37 -10.80 -15.94
CA ASN A 3 16.17 -10.33 -15.27
C ASN A 3 16.60 -9.30 -14.21
N LYS A 4 16.55 -8.01 -14.56
CA LYS A 4 16.53 -6.91 -13.57
C LYS A 4 15.21 -7.03 -12.80
N THR A 5 15.17 -7.92 -11.83
CA THR A 5 14.16 -7.87 -10.77
C THR A 5 14.33 -6.49 -10.13
N LYS A 6 13.36 -5.59 -10.34
CA LYS A 6 13.31 -4.33 -9.61
C LYS A 6 13.44 -4.70 -8.13
N SER A 7 14.48 -4.21 -7.44
CA SER A 7 14.68 -4.51 -6.03
C SER A 7 13.44 -4.07 -5.27
N THR A 8 12.63 -5.03 -4.85
CA THR A 8 11.44 -4.74 -4.04
C THR A 8 11.82 -5.02 -2.60
N THR A 9 11.57 -4.06 -1.73
CA THR A 9 11.72 -4.23 -0.28
C THR A 9 10.38 -4.68 0.28
N ALA A 10 10.40 -5.74 1.10
CA ALA A 10 9.23 -6.20 1.82
C ALA A 10 9.24 -5.61 3.23
N ILE A 11 8.07 -5.22 3.73
CA ILE A 11 7.86 -4.85 5.13
C ILE A 11 6.90 -5.85 5.76
N TRP A 12 7.20 -6.25 7.00
CA TRP A 12 6.32 -7.03 7.85
C TRP A 12 5.80 -6.12 8.97
N PHE A 13 4.52 -6.21 9.26
CA PHE A 13 3.90 -5.47 10.36
C PHE A 13 2.70 -6.25 10.90
N GLU A 14 2.43 -6.06 12.18
CA GLU A 14 1.24 -6.57 12.84
C GLU A 14 0.11 -5.55 12.71
N MET A 15 -1.13 -6.03 12.68
CA MET A 15 -2.32 -5.18 12.62
C MET A 15 -3.37 -5.72 13.58
N ASP A 16 -4.17 -4.82 14.16
CA ASP A 16 -5.27 -5.22 15.02
C ASP A 16 -6.36 -5.98 14.22
N LYS A 17 -7.25 -6.65 14.96
CA LYS A 17 -8.29 -7.51 14.39
C LYS A 17 -9.24 -6.75 13.47
N GLU A 18 -9.58 -5.50 13.80
CA GLU A 18 -10.55 -4.72 13.03
C GLU A 18 -9.93 -4.19 11.74
N THR A 19 -8.70 -3.66 11.81
CA THR A 19 -7.92 -3.28 10.64
C THR A 19 -7.75 -4.47 9.68
N ASN A 20 -7.44 -5.65 10.23
CA ASN A 20 -7.32 -6.88 9.47
C ASN A 20 -8.64 -7.28 8.77
N ARG A 21 -9.78 -7.14 9.46
CA ARG A 21 -11.12 -7.42 8.93
C ARG A 21 -11.47 -6.47 7.79
N LEU A 22 -11.28 -5.17 7.99
CA LEU A 22 -11.56 -4.14 6.99
C LEU A 22 -10.69 -4.34 5.74
N LEU A 23 -9.40 -4.62 5.91
CA LEU A 23 -8.49 -4.85 4.81
C LEU A 23 -8.90 -6.08 3.98
N SER A 24 -9.35 -7.16 4.61
CA SER A 24 -9.89 -8.34 3.91
C SER A 24 -11.14 -7.98 3.11
N LEU A 25 -12.12 -7.32 3.75
CA LEU A 25 -13.38 -6.92 3.10
C LEU A 25 -13.12 -6.07 1.84
N PHE A 26 -12.23 -5.07 1.94
CA PHE A 26 -11.91 -4.23 0.79
C PHE A 26 -11.07 -4.96 -0.26
N ALA A 27 -10.25 -5.94 0.10
CA ALA A 27 -9.54 -6.75 -0.88
C ALA A 27 -10.54 -7.54 -1.73
N GLU A 28 -11.52 -8.19 -1.08
CA GLU A 28 -12.60 -8.93 -1.75
C GLU A 28 -13.44 -8.03 -2.66
N LEU A 29 -13.96 -6.91 -2.12
CA LEU A 29 -14.78 -5.96 -2.89
C LEU A 29 -14.07 -5.42 -4.14
N ASN A 30 -12.74 -5.29 -4.09
CA ASN A 30 -11.95 -4.76 -5.20
C ASN A 30 -11.32 -5.85 -6.09
N GLY A 31 -11.62 -7.14 -5.87
CA GLY A 31 -11.03 -8.24 -6.62
C GLY A 31 -9.50 -8.34 -6.49
N ARG A 32 -8.96 -7.98 -5.32
CA ARG A 32 -7.52 -7.92 -5.03
C ARG A 32 -7.13 -8.95 -3.97
N SER A 33 -5.85 -9.32 -3.96
CA SER A 33 -5.29 -10.01 -2.80
C SER A 33 -5.13 -9.02 -1.64
N LYS A 34 -5.20 -9.52 -0.41
CA LYS A 34 -5.03 -8.69 0.78
C LYS A 34 -3.72 -7.88 0.76
N ARG A 35 -2.63 -8.50 0.30
CA ARG A 35 -1.33 -7.86 0.12
C ARG A 35 -1.37 -6.75 -0.93
N SER A 36 -2.00 -6.97 -2.08
CA SER A 36 -2.03 -5.96 -3.15
C SER A 36 -2.94 -4.79 -2.79
N GLU A 37 -4.00 -5.02 -2.03
CA GLU A 37 -4.85 -3.95 -1.50
C GLU A 37 -4.12 -3.13 -0.42
N ALA A 38 -3.38 -3.77 0.49
CA ALA A 38 -2.54 -3.08 1.47
C ALA A 38 -1.49 -2.21 0.79
N ALA A 39 -0.77 -2.77 -0.19
CA ALA A 39 0.24 -2.04 -0.95
C ALA A 39 -0.34 -0.85 -1.72
N ARG A 40 -1.55 -1.00 -2.30
CA ARG A 40 -2.25 0.09 -2.99
C ARG A 40 -2.59 1.21 -2.02
N ARG A 41 -3.16 0.89 -0.86
CA ARG A 41 -3.54 1.88 0.16
C ARG A 41 -2.33 2.66 0.66
N LEU A 42 -1.28 1.94 1.06
CA LEU A 42 -0.02 2.55 1.49
C LEU A 42 0.57 3.48 0.43
N LYS A 43 0.62 3.04 -0.83
CA LYS A 43 1.10 3.88 -1.94
C LYS A 43 0.27 5.15 -2.11
N ASN A 44 -1.05 5.02 -2.06
CA ASN A 44 -1.96 6.15 -2.24
C ASN A 44 -1.81 7.19 -1.13
N ASP A 45 -1.70 6.74 0.13
CA ASP A 45 -1.55 7.63 1.27
C ASP A 45 -0.21 8.39 1.21
N LEU A 46 0.90 7.69 0.93
CA LEU A 46 2.21 8.31 0.77
C LEU A 46 2.25 9.33 -0.39
N LEU A 47 1.60 9.02 -1.52
CA LEU A 47 1.51 9.97 -2.65
C LEU A 47 0.69 11.21 -2.28
N LYS A 48 -0.40 11.05 -1.54
CA LYS A 48 -1.24 12.16 -1.08
C LYS A 48 -0.44 13.10 -0.17
N GLU A 49 0.31 12.54 0.79
CA GLU A 49 1.18 13.31 1.68
C GLU A 49 2.30 14.02 0.94
N ASN A 50 3.02 13.31 0.05
CA ASN A 50 4.08 13.91 -0.75
C ASN A 50 3.57 15.09 -1.59
N ASN A 51 2.40 14.94 -2.23
CA ASN A 51 1.80 16.02 -3.01
C ASN A 51 1.41 17.23 -2.16
N ALA A 52 0.93 17.01 -0.94
CA ALA A 52 0.64 18.09 0.00
C ALA A 52 1.91 18.83 0.42
N LEU A 53 2.99 18.09 0.73
CA LEU A 53 4.29 18.67 1.08
C LEU A 53 4.90 19.49 -0.07
N MET A 54 4.82 19.00 -1.29
CA MET A 54 5.36 19.72 -2.45
C MET A 54 4.61 21.01 -2.73
N LYS A 55 3.28 21.03 -2.52
CA LYS A 55 2.47 22.27 -2.64
C LYS A 55 2.78 23.30 -1.56
N ALA A 56 3.13 22.87 -0.35
CA ALA A 56 3.44 23.79 0.75
C ALA A 56 4.85 24.42 0.65
N LYS A 57 5.73 23.86 -0.21
CA LYS A 57 7.11 24.30 -0.39
C LYS A 57 7.32 25.21 -1.62
N GLY A 58 6.32 25.37 -2.47
CA GLY A 58 6.34 26.25 -3.64
C GLY A 58 5.42 27.44 -3.44
#